data_AF-A0A946EY48-F1
#
_entry.id   AF-A0A946EY48-F1
#
_cell.length_a   1.000
_cell.length_b   1.000
_cell.length_c   1.000
_cell.angle_alpha   90.00
_cell.angle_beta   90.00
_cell.angle_gamma   90.00
#
_symmetry.space_group_name_H-M   'P 1'
#
loop_
_entity.id
_entity.type
_entity.pdbx_description
1 polymer ?
#
loop_
_entity_poly.entity_id
_entity_poly.type
_entity_poly.pdbx_seq_one_letter_code
_entity_poly.pdbx_strand_id
1 'polypeptide(L)'
;MVGAILFSFQIYCDFSGYTDIARGTARLFSIDLSANFNRPYFARNIGEFWRRWHISLTTWFRDYVYIPLGGGYGSILRTLSNVIIVFLVSGLWHGANWTFLLWGVLHATLYIPTVLRRRLKEKNSRPKIEPVAYIPVRKLFQTLFTFGLVTLAWIPFRADNVAHAFQYFHRLFDTALWKQSSWSMFTSLATNDPKAVPLHFVFLMIFGLVIFEFISKKQNILRFWESKWAVPARWLVSLSARSGSE
;
A
#
# COMPACT_ATOMS: atom_id res chain seq x y z
N MET A 1 7.37 13.32 10.14
CA MET A 1 7.43 11.86 9.88
C MET A 1 6.18 11.14 10.40
N VAL A 2 5.86 11.25 11.70
CA VAL A 2 4.70 10.57 12.31
C VAL A 2 3.39 10.82 11.56
N GLY A 3 3.08 12.08 11.24
CA GLY A 3 1.86 12.42 10.48
C GLY A 3 1.76 11.72 9.11
N ALA A 4 2.87 11.56 8.39
CA ALA A 4 2.88 10.85 7.11
C ALA A 4 2.63 9.34 7.30
N ILE A 5 3.22 8.73 8.34
CA ILE A 5 2.97 7.32 8.69
C ILE A 5 1.50 7.10 9.06
N LEU A 6 0.94 7.96 9.92
CA LEU A 6 -0.46 7.89 10.31
C LEU A 6 -1.39 8.06 9.11
N PHE A 7 -1.06 9.00 8.21
CA PHE A 7 -1.81 9.18 6.98
C PHE A 7 -1.75 7.93 6.08
N SER A 8 -0.59 7.25 5.94
CA SER A 8 -0.49 5.97 5.24
C SER A 8 -1.48 4.94 5.81
N PHE A 9 -1.53 4.76 7.13
CA PHE A 9 -2.50 3.84 7.73
C PHE A 9 -3.95 4.29 7.52
N GLN A 10 -4.23 5.59 7.67
CA GLN A 10 -5.56 6.15 7.43
C GLN A 10 -6.06 5.84 6.02
N ILE A 11 -5.29 6.21 4.99
CA ILE A 11 -5.71 6.00 3.59
C ILE A 11 -5.87 4.52 3.26
N TYR A 12 -5.01 3.65 3.79
CA TYR A 12 -5.16 2.21 3.60
C TYR A 12 -6.42 1.65 4.26
N CYS A 13 -6.65 1.98 5.53
CA CYS A 13 -7.79 1.46 6.29
C CYS A 13 -9.12 1.96 5.73
N ASP A 14 -9.19 3.24 5.34
CA ASP A 14 -10.37 3.82 4.71
C ASP A 14 -10.67 3.13 3.37
N PHE A 15 -9.67 3.05 2.48
CA PHE A 15 -9.87 2.46 1.17
C PHE A 15 -10.13 0.95 1.22
N SER A 16 -9.39 0.21 2.04
CA SER A 16 -9.62 -1.23 2.20
C SER A 16 -10.99 -1.48 2.81
N GLY A 17 -11.34 -0.73 3.86
CA GLY A 17 -12.60 -0.88 4.59
C GLY A 17 -13.82 -0.75 3.68
N TYR A 18 -13.93 0.33 2.90
CA TYR A 18 -15.09 0.48 2.01
C TYR A 18 -15.11 -0.60 0.91
N THR A 19 -13.96 -1.01 0.38
CA THR A 19 -13.94 -2.06 -0.65
C THR A 19 -14.33 -3.42 -0.10
N ASP A 20 -13.98 -3.73 1.15
CA ASP A 20 -14.39 -4.97 1.79
C ASP A 20 -15.88 -4.97 2.13
N ILE A 21 -16.45 -3.81 2.52
CA ILE A 21 -17.90 -3.64 2.63
C ILE A 21 -18.56 -3.89 1.27
N ALA A 22 -18.09 -3.26 0.20
CA ALA A 22 -18.64 -3.44 -1.15
C ALA A 22 -18.58 -4.90 -1.62
N ARG A 23 -17.46 -5.59 -1.37
CA ARG A 23 -17.30 -7.03 -1.66
C ARG A 23 -18.26 -7.88 -0.83
N GLY A 24 -18.41 -7.58 0.46
CA GLY A 24 -19.36 -8.25 1.34
C GLY A 24 -20.81 -8.08 0.89
N THR A 25 -21.19 -6.87 0.49
CA THR A 25 -22.53 -6.59 -0.05
C THR A 25 -22.77 -7.26 -1.40
N ALA A 26 -21.80 -7.23 -2.32
CA ALA A 26 -21.94 -7.88 -3.64
C ALA A 26 -22.18 -9.39 -3.53
N ARG A 27 -21.58 -10.04 -2.52
CA ARG A 27 -21.79 -11.47 -2.24
C ARG A 27 -23.22 -11.81 -1.83
N LEU A 28 -23.98 -10.87 -1.26
CA LEU A 28 -25.42 -11.06 -0.99
C LEU A 28 -26.24 -11.23 -2.28
N PHE A 29 -25.71 -10.73 -3.40
CA PHE A 29 -26.30 -10.85 -4.73
C PHE A 29 -25.59 -11.89 -5.60
N SER A 30 -24.77 -12.76 -4.99
CA SER A 30 -23.95 -13.76 -5.71
C SER A 30 -23.00 -13.15 -6.75
N ILE A 31 -22.56 -11.90 -6.53
CA ILE A 31 -21.57 -11.22 -7.37
C ILE A 31 -20.22 -11.25 -6.64
N ASP A 32 -19.22 -11.90 -7.24
CA ASP A 32 -17.87 -11.95 -6.70
C ASP A 32 -16.99 -10.80 -7.24
N LEU A 33 -16.78 -9.79 -6.41
CA LEU A 33 -15.89 -8.66 -6.71
C LEU A 33 -14.43 -8.97 -6.38
N SER A 34 -13.53 -8.56 -7.28
CA SER A 34 -12.08 -8.70 -7.09
C SER A 34 -11.59 -7.98 -5.84
N ALA A 35 -10.59 -8.56 -5.15
CA ALA A 35 -9.95 -7.89 -4.03
C ALA A 35 -9.16 -6.67 -4.50
N ASN A 36 -9.32 -5.53 -3.83
CA ASN A 36 -8.62 -4.30 -4.20
C ASN A 36 -7.29 -4.13 -3.46
N PHE A 37 -7.13 -4.75 -2.29
CA PHE A 37 -5.92 -4.66 -1.50
C PHE A 37 -5.44 -6.05 -1.04
N ASN A 38 -4.13 -6.22 -0.95
CA ASN A 38 -3.52 -7.45 -0.43
C ASN A 38 -2.25 -7.14 0.37
N ARG A 39 -2.40 -6.66 1.60
CA ARG A 39 -1.29 -6.31 2.52
C ARG A 39 -0.19 -5.49 1.81
N PRO A 40 -0.53 -4.33 1.24
CA PRO A 40 0.38 -3.56 0.40
C PRO A 40 1.61 -3.06 1.17
N TYR A 41 1.47 -2.72 2.46
CA TYR A 41 2.59 -2.26 3.29
C TYR A 41 3.56 -3.36 3.72
N PHE A 42 3.24 -4.63 3.43
CA PHE A 42 4.15 -5.77 3.53
C PHE A 42 4.89 -6.07 2.21
N ALA A 43 4.86 -5.15 1.24
CA ALA A 43 5.60 -5.28 -0.01
C ALA A 43 7.11 -5.04 0.18
N ARG A 44 7.94 -5.82 -0.48
CA ARG A 44 9.41 -5.75 -0.38
C ARG A 44 10.05 -4.84 -1.44
N ASN A 45 9.25 -4.34 -2.36
CA ASN A 45 9.66 -3.41 -3.41
C ASN A 45 8.43 -2.70 -3.98
N ILE A 46 8.66 -1.59 -4.68
CA ILE A 46 7.61 -0.75 -5.27
C ILE A 46 6.74 -1.51 -6.28
N GLY A 47 7.33 -2.41 -7.06
CA GLY A 47 6.56 -3.28 -7.95
C GLY A 47 5.58 -4.20 -7.23
N GLU A 48 6.00 -4.77 -6.10
CA GLU A 48 5.14 -5.61 -5.24
C GLU A 48 4.06 -4.78 -4.53
N PHE A 49 4.36 -3.53 -4.17
CA PHE A 49 3.39 -2.61 -3.59
C PHE A 49 2.22 -2.35 -4.56
N TRP A 50 2.51 -1.96 -5.79
CA TRP A 50 1.47 -1.67 -6.80
C TRP A 50 0.68 -2.90 -7.24
N ARG A 51 1.24 -4.11 -7.15
CA ARG A 51 0.46 -5.36 -7.35
C ARG A 51 -0.50 -5.67 -6.20
N ARG A 52 -0.41 -4.95 -5.08
CA ARG A 52 -1.17 -5.18 -3.85
C ARG A 52 -2.02 -3.99 -3.42
N TRP A 53 -1.82 -2.83 -4.06
CA TRP A 53 -2.51 -1.58 -3.78
C TRP A 53 -3.48 -1.26 -4.91
N HIS A 54 -4.75 -1.02 -4.57
CA HIS A 54 -5.80 -0.67 -5.53
C HIS A 54 -5.76 -1.52 -6.82
N ILE A 55 -5.81 -2.84 -6.65
CA ILE A 55 -5.58 -3.85 -7.70
C ILE A 55 -6.51 -3.67 -8.89
N SER A 56 -7.79 -3.34 -8.65
CA SER A 56 -8.78 -3.11 -9.72
C SER A 56 -8.38 -1.93 -10.61
N LEU A 57 -8.04 -0.79 -10.01
CA LEU A 57 -7.60 0.42 -10.71
C LEU A 57 -6.26 0.22 -11.41
N THR A 58 -5.31 -0.44 -10.75
CA THR A 58 -4.01 -0.76 -11.34
C THR A 58 -4.17 -1.68 -12.57
N THR A 59 -5.08 -2.65 -12.49
CA THR A 59 -5.45 -3.51 -13.62
C THR A 59 -6.11 -2.71 -14.75
N TRP A 60 -7.03 -1.80 -14.41
CA TRP A 60 -7.67 -0.94 -15.39
C TRP A 60 -6.65 -0.05 -16.13
N PHE A 61 -5.74 0.62 -15.42
CA PHE A 61 -4.67 1.39 -16.04
C PHE A 61 -3.74 0.54 -16.90
N ARG A 62 -3.46 -0.69 -16.48
CA ARG A 62 -2.66 -1.63 -17.28
C ARG A 62 -3.39 -1.93 -18.60
N ASP A 63 -4.65 -2.30 -18.54
CA ASP A 63 -5.38 -2.87 -19.68
C ASP A 63 -5.88 -1.79 -20.65
N TYR A 64 -6.21 -0.61 -20.14
CA TYR A 64 -6.83 0.47 -20.93
C TYR A 64 -5.89 1.65 -21.23
N VAL A 65 -4.73 1.74 -20.57
CA VAL A 65 -3.75 2.81 -20.84
C VAL A 65 -2.39 2.22 -21.22
N TYR A 66 -1.81 1.37 -20.37
CA TYR A 66 -0.46 0.86 -20.59
C TYR A 66 -0.35 -0.03 -21.83
N ILE A 67 -1.20 -1.06 -21.96
CA ILE A 67 -1.17 -2.00 -23.08
C ILE A 67 -1.47 -1.30 -24.41
N PRO A 68 -2.53 -0.45 -24.53
CA PRO A 68 -2.80 0.30 -25.76
C PRO A 68 -1.66 1.21 -26.22
N LEU A 69 -0.86 1.77 -25.31
CA LEU A 69 0.34 2.55 -25.65
C LEU A 69 1.52 1.69 -26.18
N GLY A 70 1.34 0.37 -26.28
CA GLY A 70 2.38 -0.60 -26.64
C GLY A 70 3.17 -1.12 -25.44
N GLY A 71 2.59 -1.05 -24.24
CA GLY A 71 3.21 -1.54 -23.01
C GLY A 71 3.64 -3.01 -23.11
N GLY A 72 4.88 -3.30 -22.73
CA GLY A 72 5.48 -4.65 -22.84
C GLY A 72 6.23 -4.90 -24.15
N TYR A 73 5.91 -4.19 -25.23
CA TYR A 73 6.55 -4.31 -26.55
C TYR A 73 7.52 -3.15 -26.82
N GLY A 74 8.49 -3.37 -27.71
CA GLY A 74 9.43 -2.33 -28.15
C GLY A 74 10.58 -2.02 -27.17
N SER A 75 11.17 -0.84 -27.32
CA SER A 75 12.39 -0.43 -26.62
C SER A 75 12.16 -0.17 -25.13
N ILE A 76 13.25 -0.19 -24.34
CA ILE A 76 13.19 0.18 -22.92
C ILE A 76 12.69 1.62 -22.75
N LEU A 77 13.12 2.56 -23.60
CA LEU A 77 12.69 3.96 -23.53
C LEU A 77 11.17 4.09 -23.68
N ARG A 78 10.57 3.40 -24.67
CA ARG A 78 9.11 3.37 -24.83
C ARG A 78 8.41 2.78 -23.62
N THR A 79 8.97 1.72 -23.03
CA THR A 79 8.44 1.11 -21.81
C THR A 79 8.46 2.11 -20.64
N LEU A 80 9.54 2.88 -20.48
CA LEU A 80 9.67 3.89 -19.43
C LEU A 80 8.69 5.06 -19.64
N SER A 81 8.57 5.56 -20.87
CA SER A 81 7.60 6.60 -21.22
C SER A 81 6.17 6.16 -20.91
N ASN A 82 5.79 4.94 -21.28
CA ASN A 82 4.45 4.42 -21.00
C ASN A 82 4.19 4.32 -19.48
N VAL A 83 5.19 3.94 -18.68
CA VAL A 83 5.07 3.90 -17.22
C VAL A 83 4.88 5.29 -16.63
N ILE A 84 5.65 6.28 -17.11
CA ILE A 84 5.48 7.67 -16.68
C ILE A 84 4.07 8.16 -17.02
N ILE A 85 3.62 7.96 -18.26
CA ILE A 85 2.28 8.35 -18.70
C ILE A 85 1.21 7.73 -17.80
N VAL A 86 1.27 6.42 -17.53
CA VAL A 86 0.29 5.73 -16.67
C VAL A 86 0.22 6.37 -15.27
N PHE A 87 1.35 6.65 -14.63
CA PHE A 87 1.35 7.26 -13.30
C PHE A 87 0.89 8.73 -13.31
N LEU A 88 1.21 9.50 -14.35
CA LEU A 88 0.72 10.87 -14.49
C LEU A 88 -0.79 10.90 -14.70
N VAL A 89 -1.32 10.05 -15.59
CA VAL A 89 -2.76 9.92 -15.82
C VAL A 89 -3.45 9.39 -14.57
N SER A 90 -2.83 8.47 -13.83
CA SER A 90 -3.33 8.03 -12.52
C SER A 90 -3.38 9.17 -11.50
N GLY A 91 -2.37 10.06 -11.47
CA GLY A 91 -2.41 11.27 -10.65
C GLY A 91 -3.58 12.17 -11.06
N LEU A 92 -3.72 12.47 -12.34
CA LEU A 92 -4.81 13.30 -12.86
C LEU A 92 -6.20 12.71 -12.58
N TRP A 93 -6.33 11.39 -12.57
CA TRP A 93 -7.57 10.69 -12.20
C TRP A 93 -8.01 10.98 -10.75
N HIS A 94 -7.06 11.24 -9.84
CA HIS A 94 -7.37 11.58 -8.45
C HIS A 94 -7.82 13.03 -8.25
N GLY A 95 -7.49 13.94 -9.17
CA GLY A 95 -7.98 15.32 -9.16
C GLY A 95 -7.12 16.30 -9.96
N ALA A 96 -7.65 17.52 -10.12
CA ALA A 96 -7.01 18.58 -10.92
C ALA A 96 -5.91 19.38 -10.18
N ASN A 97 -5.50 18.96 -8.98
CA ASN A 97 -4.44 19.63 -8.22
C ASN A 97 -3.06 19.15 -8.69
N TRP A 98 -2.11 20.08 -8.84
CA TRP A 98 -0.70 19.81 -9.17
C TRP A 98 -0.03 18.84 -8.21
N THR A 99 -0.52 18.74 -6.96
CA THR A 99 -0.02 17.77 -5.99
C THR A 99 -0.23 16.32 -6.44
N PHE A 100 -1.32 16.01 -7.14
CA PHE A 100 -1.54 14.66 -7.68
C PHE A 100 -0.62 14.34 -8.86
N LEU A 101 -0.26 15.35 -9.66
CA LEU A 101 0.75 15.18 -10.71
C LEU A 101 2.13 14.90 -10.09
N LEU A 102 2.51 15.65 -9.04
CA LEU A 102 3.73 15.41 -8.28
C LEU A 102 3.75 14.00 -7.66
N TRP A 103 2.62 13.55 -7.11
CA TRP A 103 2.45 12.17 -6.63
C TRP A 103 2.68 11.14 -7.75
N GLY A 104 2.13 11.37 -8.94
CA GLY A 104 2.35 10.53 -10.12
C GLY A 104 3.82 10.47 -10.54
N VAL A 105 4.51 11.62 -10.59
CA VAL A 105 5.95 11.70 -10.89
C VAL A 105 6.78 10.90 -9.88
N LEU A 106 6.49 11.04 -8.58
CA LEU A 106 7.19 10.30 -7.53
C LEU A 106 7.01 8.80 -7.70
N HIS A 107 5.78 8.32 -7.89
CA HIS A 107 5.54 6.88 -8.07
C HIS A 107 6.13 6.34 -9.38
N ALA A 108 6.11 7.10 -10.48
CA ALA A 108 6.81 6.73 -11.69
C ALA A 108 8.30 6.53 -11.44
N THR A 109 8.94 7.51 -10.78
CA THR A 109 10.36 7.49 -10.45
C THR A 109 10.71 6.27 -9.58
N LEU A 110 9.89 5.98 -8.57
CA LEU A 110 10.05 4.82 -7.69
C LEU A 110 9.82 3.49 -8.41
N TYR A 111 8.98 3.45 -9.44
CA TYR A 111 8.65 2.22 -10.19
C TYR A 111 9.67 1.90 -11.29
N ILE A 112 10.32 2.89 -11.91
CA ILE A 112 11.31 2.72 -12.99
C ILE A 112 12.39 1.67 -12.68
N PRO A 113 13.03 1.65 -11.49
CA PRO A 113 14.01 0.62 -11.15
C PRO A 113 13.46 -0.81 -11.22
N THR A 114 12.17 -1.00 -10.92
CA THR A 114 11.49 -2.30 -11.05
C THR A 114 11.42 -2.74 -12.51
N VAL A 115 11.08 -1.81 -13.41
CA VAL A 115 10.99 -2.06 -14.86
C VAL A 115 12.35 -2.42 -15.44
N LEU A 116 13.38 -1.64 -15.09
CA LEU A 116 14.75 -1.87 -15.54
C LEU A 116 15.27 -3.24 -15.07
N ARG A 117 15.06 -3.57 -13.79
CA ARG A 117 15.45 -4.89 -13.25
C ARG A 117 14.74 -6.04 -13.95
N ARG A 118 13.45 -5.89 -14.31
CA ARG A 118 12.69 -6.91 -15.03
C ARG A 118 13.27 -7.15 -16.42
N ARG A 119 13.50 -6.09 -17.19
CA ARG A 119 14.10 -6.17 -18.54
C ARG A 119 15.50 -6.79 -18.54
N LEU A 120 16.33 -6.46 -17.54
CA LEU A 120 17.65 -7.05 -17.39
C LEU A 120 17.60 -8.55 -17.04
N LYS A 121 16.62 -8.97 -16.23
CA LYS A 121 16.40 -10.40 -15.91
C LYS A 121 15.88 -11.19 -17.12
N GLU A 122 14.95 -10.63 -17.87
CA GLU A 122 14.42 -11.23 -19.12
C GLU A 122 15.54 -11.45 -20.16
N LYS A 123 16.55 -10.58 -20.21
CA LYS A 123 17.71 -10.72 -21.12
C LYS A 123 18.75 -11.74 -20.62
N ASN A 124 18.82 -11.97 -19.31
CA ASN A 124 19.82 -12.82 -18.66
C ASN A 124 19.23 -14.16 -18.19
N SER A 125 18.42 -14.83 -19.03
CA SER A 125 17.77 -16.13 -18.81
C SER A 125 18.73 -17.31 -18.58
N ARG A 126 19.69 -17.16 -17.66
CA ARG A 126 20.41 -18.27 -17.04
C ARG A 126 19.66 -18.65 -15.77
N PRO A 127 19.39 -19.95 -15.53
CA PRO A 127 18.85 -20.40 -14.26
C PRO A 127 19.89 -20.10 -13.18
N LYS A 128 19.71 -19.01 -12.45
CA LYS A 128 20.45 -18.81 -11.20
C LYS A 128 19.75 -19.64 -10.14
N ILE A 129 20.42 -20.70 -9.72
CA ILE A 129 20.19 -21.37 -8.44
C ILE A 129 20.31 -20.26 -7.38
N GLU A 130 19.19 -19.79 -6.85
CA GLU A 130 19.24 -18.84 -5.74
C GLU A 130 19.77 -19.60 -4.51
N PRO A 131 20.79 -19.10 -3.80
CA PRO A 131 21.08 -19.62 -2.47
C PRO A 131 19.85 -19.36 -1.61
N VAL A 132 19.17 -20.42 -1.22
CA VAL A 132 18.02 -20.41 -0.31
C VAL A 132 18.54 -20.10 1.10
N ALA A 133 18.98 -18.87 1.32
CA ALA A 133 19.14 -18.31 2.65
C ALA A 133 17.92 -17.43 2.92
N TYR A 134 16.92 -18.03 3.56
CA TYR A 134 15.80 -17.32 4.15
C TYR A 134 16.35 -16.41 5.26
N ILE A 135 16.62 -15.13 4.95
CA ILE A 135 17.05 -14.15 5.95
C ILE A 135 15.82 -13.26 6.29
N PRO A 136 15.15 -13.49 7.44
CA PRO A 136 14.00 -12.70 7.87
C PRO A 136 14.33 -11.20 7.95
N VAL A 137 15.55 -10.86 8.38
CA VAL A 137 16.03 -9.49 8.56
C VAL A 137 16.10 -8.73 7.23
N ARG A 138 16.61 -9.36 6.16
CA ARG A 138 16.65 -8.73 4.83
C ARG A 138 15.25 -8.41 4.31
N LYS A 139 14.29 -9.33 4.51
CA LYS A 139 12.89 -9.11 4.11
C LYS A 139 12.27 -7.98 4.92
N LEU A 140 12.50 -7.94 6.23
CA LEU A 140 12.02 -6.86 7.09
C LEU A 140 12.57 -5.51 6.63
N PHE A 141 13.88 -5.41 6.39
CA PHE A 141 14.50 -4.19 5.89
C PHE A 141 13.91 -3.74 4.55
N GLN A 142 13.74 -4.66 3.59
CA GLN A 142 13.11 -4.36 2.29
C GLN A 142 11.68 -3.85 2.44
N THR A 143 10.90 -4.44 3.35
CA THR A 143 9.54 -4.02 3.65
C THR A 143 9.52 -2.62 4.25
N LEU A 144 10.31 -2.37 5.31
CA LEU A 144 10.39 -1.07 5.97
C LEU A 144 10.87 0.02 5.01
N PHE A 145 11.86 -0.29 4.16
CA PHE A 145 12.36 0.62 3.15
C PHE A 145 11.28 0.96 2.11
N THR A 146 10.58 -0.04 1.59
CA THR A 146 9.48 0.16 0.63
C THR A 146 8.34 0.96 1.26
N PHE A 147 7.97 0.64 2.50
CA PHE A 147 6.96 1.37 3.25
C PHE A 147 7.35 2.83 3.47
N GLY A 148 8.62 3.10 3.80
CA GLY A 148 9.15 4.45 3.93
C GLY A 148 9.04 5.24 2.63
N LEU A 149 9.46 4.66 1.50
CA LEU A 149 9.35 5.31 0.18
C LEU A 149 7.89 5.62 -0.20
N VAL A 150 6.99 4.66 0.02
CA VAL A 150 5.55 4.85 -0.23
C VAL A 150 4.96 5.92 0.70
N THR A 151 5.34 5.92 1.97
CA THR A 151 4.91 6.94 2.95
C THR A 151 5.35 8.34 2.54
N LEU A 152 6.57 8.50 2.02
CA LEU A 152 7.03 9.77 1.47
C LEU A 152 6.25 10.16 0.22
N ALA A 153 5.93 9.20 -0.64
CA ALA A 153 5.12 9.44 -1.84
C ALA A 153 3.69 9.88 -1.50
N TRP A 154 3.13 9.48 -0.34
CA TRP A 154 1.80 9.93 0.12
C TRP A 154 1.74 11.40 0.57
N ILE A 155 2.86 12.05 0.85
CA ILE A 155 2.89 13.45 1.30
C ILE A 155 2.18 14.39 0.31
N PRO A 156 2.55 14.45 -0.98
CA PRO A 156 1.83 15.28 -1.94
C PRO A 156 0.38 14.86 -2.12
N PHE A 157 0.04 13.57 -1.97
CA PHE A 157 -1.36 13.13 -2.07
C PHE A 157 -2.27 13.79 -1.03
N ARG A 158 -1.73 14.13 0.16
CA ARG A 158 -2.49 14.79 1.24
C ARG A 158 -2.35 16.31 1.26
N ALA A 159 -1.25 16.84 0.74
CA ALA A 159 -0.92 18.26 0.81
C ALA A 159 -1.92 19.13 0.02
N ASP A 160 -2.23 20.31 0.54
CA ASP A 160 -3.19 21.22 -0.09
C ASP A 160 -2.65 21.82 -1.40
N ASN A 161 -1.34 21.99 -1.50
CA ASN A 161 -0.65 22.46 -2.70
C ASN A 161 0.83 21.99 -2.71
N VAL A 162 1.50 22.22 -3.83
CA VAL A 162 2.88 21.78 -4.06
C VAL A 162 3.85 22.41 -3.06
N ALA A 163 3.69 23.70 -2.73
CA ALA A 163 4.54 24.37 -1.75
C ALA A 163 4.39 23.73 -0.36
N HIS A 164 3.16 23.41 0.05
CA HIS A 164 2.89 22.71 1.31
C HIS A 164 3.55 21.31 1.33
N ALA A 165 3.52 20.57 0.22
CA ALA A 165 4.22 19.28 0.10
C ALA A 165 5.75 19.42 0.29
N PHE A 166 6.36 20.43 -0.34
CA PHE A 166 7.80 20.70 -0.18
C PHE A 166 8.16 21.16 1.24
N GLN A 167 7.30 21.93 1.91
CA GLN A 167 7.49 22.27 3.33
C GLN A 167 7.51 21.00 4.20
N TYR A 168 6.63 20.03 3.95
CA TYR A 168 6.70 18.73 4.63
C TYR A 168 8.02 18.03 4.37
N PHE A 169 8.48 17.93 3.12
CA PHE A 169 9.77 17.32 2.81
C PHE A 169 10.94 18.02 3.51
N HIS A 170 10.98 19.35 3.52
CA HIS A 170 12.03 20.12 4.21
C HIS A 170 12.04 19.83 5.72
N ARG A 171 10.87 19.82 6.36
CA ARG A 171 10.74 19.51 7.80
C ARG A 171 11.18 18.09 8.15
N LEU A 172 11.21 17.16 7.19
CA LEU A 172 11.75 15.81 7.44
C LEU A 172 13.27 15.80 7.59
N PHE A 173 13.99 16.79 7.05
CA PHE A 173 15.45 16.88 7.14
C PHE A 173 15.95 17.94 8.13
N ASP A 174 15.03 18.69 8.75
CA ASP A 174 15.36 19.70 9.76
C ASP A 174 15.73 19.05 11.10
N THR A 175 17.02 18.91 11.35
CA THR A 175 17.56 18.21 12.53
C THR A 175 17.20 18.86 13.88
N ALA A 176 16.89 20.15 13.91
CA ALA A 176 16.49 20.85 15.14
C ALA A 176 15.08 20.45 15.57
N LEU A 177 14.15 20.38 14.59
CA LEU A 177 12.78 19.92 14.81
C LEU A 177 12.73 18.46 15.29
N TRP A 178 13.63 17.60 14.82
CA TRP A 178 13.69 16.20 15.25
C TRP A 178 14.05 16.07 16.73
N LYS A 179 15.02 16.85 17.23
CA LYS A 179 15.42 16.82 18.64
C LYS A 179 14.28 17.28 19.56
N GLN A 180 13.59 18.35 19.19
CA GLN A 180 12.48 18.89 19.99
C GLN A 180 11.21 18.03 19.93
N SER A 181 10.88 17.49 18.76
CA SER A 181 9.66 16.69 18.55
C SER A 181 9.77 15.27 19.12
N SER A 182 10.93 14.63 19.01
CA SER A 182 11.11 13.27 19.53
C SER A 182 11.07 13.24 21.06
N TRP A 183 11.64 14.26 21.70
CA TRP A 183 11.62 14.38 23.16
C TRP A 183 10.21 14.65 23.68
N SER A 184 9.51 15.64 23.12
CA SER A 184 8.12 15.98 23.52
C SER A 184 7.12 14.86 23.27
N MET A 185 7.27 14.10 22.18
CA MET A 185 6.45 12.93 21.90
C MET A 185 6.74 11.79 22.89
N PHE A 186 8.00 11.48 23.18
CA PHE A 186 8.36 10.47 24.16
C PHE A 186 7.88 10.84 25.57
N THR A 187 8.06 12.09 25.98
CA THR A 187 7.58 12.55 27.30
C THR A 187 6.07 12.53 27.39
N SER A 188 5.34 12.95 26.34
CA SER A 188 3.87 12.88 26.33
C SER A 188 3.33 11.46 26.22
N LEU A 189 4.13 10.49 25.75
CA LEU A 189 3.82 9.07 25.84
C LEU A 189 4.12 8.47 27.23
N ALA A 190 5.11 9.01 27.93
CA ALA A 190 5.51 8.57 29.27
C ALA A 190 4.69 9.24 30.39
N THR A 191 4.11 10.41 30.13
CA THR A 191 3.22 11.11 31.06
C THR A 191 1.77 10.86 30.63
N ASN A 192 0.87 10.65 31.59
CA ASN A 192 -0.58 10.51 31.35
C ASN A 192 -1.21 11.86 30.93
N ASP A 193 -0.62 12.57 29.97
CA ASP A 193 -1.15 13.82 29.44
C ASP A 193 -2.48 13.54 28.71
N PRO A 194 -3.61 14.13 29.14
CA PRO A 194 -4.90 13.96 28.49
C PRO A 194 -4.89 14.29 26.99
N LYS A 195 -3.99 15.19 26.54
CA LYS A 195 -3.85 15.57 25.13
C LYS A 195 -3.15 14.50 24.29
N ALA A 196 -2.41 13.58 24.93
CA ALA A 196 -1.71 12.49 24.26
C ALA A 196 -2.58 11.23 24.12
N VAL A 197 -3.69 11.11 24.87
CA VAL A 197 -4.59 9.95 24.87
C VAL A 197 -5.06 9.53 23.46
N PRO A 198 -5.47 10.45 22.56
CA PRO A 198 -5.87 10.08 21.20
C PRO A 198 -4.73 9.45 20.40
N LEU A 199 -3.49 9.93 20.61
CA LEU A 199 -2.32 9.44 19.90
C LEU A 199 -1.92 8.03 20.36
N HIS A 200 -1.98 7.76 21.67
CA HIS A 200 -1.79 6.41 22.23
C HIS A 200 -2.79 5.41 21.68
N PHE A 201 -4.06 5.80 21.64
CA PHE A 201 -5.13 4.97 21.12
C PHE A 201 -4.89 4.60 19.66
N VAL A 202 -4.49 5.57 18.83
CA VAL A 202 -4.13 5.34 17.43
C VAL A 202 -2.93 4.39 17.29
N PHE A 203 -1.87 4.55 18.09
CA PHE A 203 -0.74 3.63 18.04
C PHE A 203 -1.12 2.20 18.46
N LEU A 204 -1.96 2.05 19.50
CA LEU A 204 -2.47 0.76 19.94
C LEU A 204 -3.34 0.10 18.87
N MET A 205 -4.19 0.88 18.18
CA MET A 205 -4.98 0.38 17.04
C MET A 205 -4.09 -0.08 15.89
N ILE A 206 -3.08 0.71 15.50
CA ILE A 206 -2.13 0.35 14.43
C ILE A 206 -1.36 -0.91 14.83
N PHE A 207 -0.89 -1.00 16.07
CA PHE A 207 -0.21 -2.19 16.58
C PHE A 207 -1.11 -3.42 16.54
N GLY A 208 -2.36 -3.28 16.98
CA GLY A 208 -3.39 -4.32 16.88
C GLY A 208 -3.64 -4.76 15.44
N LEU A 209 -3.75 -3.82 14.50
CA LEU A 209 -3.92 -4.10 13.06
C LEU A 209 -2.73 -4.84 12.46
N VAL A 210 -1.51 -4.44 12.81
CA VAL A 210 -0.28 -5.08 12.33
C VAL A 210 -0.19 -6.52 12.86
N ILE A 211 -0.49 -6.73 14.14
CA ILE A 211 -0.58 -8.07 14.73
C ILE A 211 -1.67 -8.88 14.02
N PHE A 212 -2.86 -8.32 13.87
CA PHE A 212 -3.99 -8.99 13.22
C PHE A 212 -3.65 -9.41 11.80
N GLU A 213 -3.03 -8.53 10.99
CA GLU A 213 -2.58 -8.88 9.64
C GLU A 213 -1.53 -10.00 9.66
N PHE A 214 -0.62 -9.98 10.64
CA PHE A 214 0.42 -11.00 10.79
C PHE A 214 -0.14 -12.37 11.17
N ILE A 215 -1.10 -12.44 12.09
CA ILE A 215 -1.78 -13.68 12.48
C ILE A 215 -2.67 -14.18 11.33
N SER A 216 -3.44 -13.28 10.71
CA SER A 216 -4.30 -13.58 9.55
C SER A 216 -3.53 -14.05 8.32
N LYS A 217 -2.22 -13.81 8.27
CA LYS A 217 -1.35 -14.35 7.22
C LYS A 217 -1.05 -15.84 7.42
N LYS A 218 -0.98 -16.29 8.68
CA LYS A 218 -0.62 -17.68 9.04
C LYS A 218 -1.85 -18.58 9.19
N GLN A 219 -3.00 -18.02 9.52
CA GLN A 219 -4.22 -18.76 9.77
C GLN A 219 -5.33 -18.23 8.87
N ASN A 220 -6.12 -19.16 8.33
CA ASN A 220 -7.39 -18.82 7.68
C ASN A 220 -8.40 -18.50 8.80
N ILE A 221 -8.16 -17.41 9.53
CA ILE A 221 -8.83 -17.06 10.80
C ILE A 221 -10.35 -17.07 10.63
N LEU A 222 -10.85 -16.56 9.49
CA LEU A 222 -12.28 -16.60 9.20
C LEU A 222 -12.84 -18.03 9.19
N ARG A 223 -12.15 -18.99 8.55
CA ARG A 223 -12.55 -20.41 8.60
C ARG A 223 -12.45 -21.01 10.01
N PHE A 224 -11.48 -20.57 10.81
CA PHE A 224 -11.36 -20.99 12.21
C PHE A 224 -12.54 -20.48 13.05
N TRP A 225 -12.94 -19.22 12.89
CA TRP A 225 -14.07 -18.64 13.61
C TRP A 225 -15.42 -19.17 13.10
N GLU A 226 -15.60 -19.34 11.79
CA GLU A 226 -16.75 -20.02 11.18
C GLU A 226 -16.98 -21.41 11.80
N SER A 227 -15.92 -22.16 12.09
CA SER A 227 -16.05 -23.49 12.71
C SER A 227 -16.66 -23.46 14.12
N LYS A 228 -16.60 -22.30 14.81
CA LYS A 228 -17.08 -22.12 16.18
C LYS A 228 -18.45 -21.46 16.29
N TRP A 229 -18.99 -20.89 15.22
CA TRP A 229 -20.28 -20.18 15.27
C TRP A 229 -21.47 -21.15 15.31
N ALA A 230 -22.64 -20.70 15.77
CA ALA A 230 -23.85 -21.50 15.67
C ALA A 230 -24.18 -21.77 14.19
N VAL A 231 -24.71 -22.96 13.87
CA VAL A 231 -24.94 -23.40 12.48
C VAL A 231 -25.69 -22.35 11.65
N PRO A 232 -26.77 -21.70 12.11
CA PRO A 232 -27.45 -20.65 11.33
C PRO A 232 -26.54 -19.44 11.00
N ALA A 233 -25.69 -19.03 11.94
CA ALA A 233 -24.71 -17.97 11.72
C ALA A 233 -23.60 -18.41 10.73
N ARG A 234 -23.25 -19.70 10.70
CA ARG A 234 -22.37 -20.25 9.66
C ARG A 234 -23.03 -20.23 8.29
N TRP A 235 -24.33 -20.45 8.17
CA TRP A 235 -25.02 -20.40 6.87
C TRP A 235 -25.02 -18.97 6.31
N LEU A 236 -25.25 -17.96 7.15
CA LEU A 236 -25.16 -16.55 6.75
C LEU A 236 -23.76 -16.16 6.25
N VAL A 237 -22.69 -16.66 6.88
CA VAL A 237 -21.31 -16.40 6.45
C VAL A 237 -20.89 -17.29 5.28
N SER A 238 -21.25 -18.57 5.29
CA SER A 238 -20.81 -19.54 4.29
C SER A 238 -21.51 -19.37 2.94
N LEU A 239 -22.76 -18.87 2.92
CA LEU A 239 -23.41 -18.41 1.69
C LEU A 239 -22.64 -17.23 1.06
N SER A 240 -21.91 -16.44 1.85
CA SER A 240 -21.01 -15.39 1.34
C SER A 240 -19.61 -15.89 0.97
N ALA A 241 -19.22 -17.11 1.36
CA ALA A 241 -17.85 -17.62 1.25
C ALA A 241 -17.69 -18.84 0.32
N ARG A 242 -18.77 -19.55 -0.02
CA ARG A 242 -18.76 -20.79 -0.81
C ARG A 242 -19.02 -20.64 -2.32
N SER A 243 -19.24 -19.45 -2.87
CA SER A 243 -19.43 -19.28 -4.33
C SER A 243 -18.14 -19.22 -5.16
N GLY A 244 -16.95 -19.25 -4.54
CA GLY A 244 -15.67 -19.03 -5.23
C GLY A 244 -14.77 -20.26 -5.41
N SER A 245 -15.33 -21.48 -5.42
CA SER A 245 -14.53 -22.70 -5.65
C SER A 245 -15.22 -23.70 -6.58
N GLU A 246 -15.69 -23.23 -7.72
CA GLU A 246 -15.85 -24.01 -8.96
C GLU A 246 -15.17 -23.27 -10.12
#